data_AF-A0A9P4YBP9-F1
#
_entry.id   AF-A0A9P4YBP9-F1
#
_cell.length_a   1.000
_cell.length_b   1.000
_cell.length_c   1.000
_cell.angle_alpha   90.00
_cell.angle_beta   90.00
_cell.angle_gamma   90.00
#
_symmetry.space_group_name_H-M   'P 1'
#
loop_
_entity.id
_entity.type
_entity.pdbx_description
1 polymer ?
#
loop_
_entity_poly.entity_id
_entity_poly.type
_entity_poly.pdbx_seq_one_letter_code
_entity_poly.pdbx_strand_id
1 'polypeptide(L)'
;MHRASLSLLFPFLLSLLNSPIRAATTTCTISTGHDGICVSTTSCASGGGTSTPGFCPGAADIQCCTYGSCALPSSGLAGLCLPTSSCSSGGGTSTAGLCPGDSSIQCCTYGTCSVGGVGGECVDTGACSGTSTPGYCPSGSNIQCCTGGGGGGGGGGSTGGGGDDDDDVPAEYQGDGSTCSSGYPLLNTASLALIREFEGLYASPYGDPDGHPTIGIGHLCSDASCSDVNYPIPLSVDDAWALLIGDLLEYRKCISDDLASTVHLNANQFGALVSWAYNEGCAAAGSSTLIRELNAGEDADTVAEEELPKWVYGDNGVLPGLVRRRNAEVALFKTADSVVANPNPC
;
A
#
# COMPACT_ATOMS: atom_id res chain seq x y z
N MET A 1 -4.97 -75.48 48.06
CA MET A 1 -4.80 -76.59 47.10
C MET A 1 -5.04 -76.05 45.69
N HIS A 2 -4.12 -76.33 44.76
CA HIS A 2 -4.21 -76.23 43.28
C HIS A 2 -4.54 -74.84 42.68
N ARG A 3 -3.53 -74.09 42.21
CA ARG A 3 -2.91 -74.12 40.85
C ARG A 3 -3.89 -73.78 39.71
N ALA A 4 -3.69 -72.62 39.08
CA ALA A 4 -3.30 -72.53 37.67
C ALA A 4 -2.98 -71.06 37.29
N SER A 5 -1.71 -70.80 37.01
CA SER A 5 -1.22 -69.59 36.36
C SER A 5 -1.61 -69.60 34.88
N LEU A 6 -2.17 -68.51 34.37
CA LEU A 6 -2.31 -68.27 32.94
C LEU A 6 -1.50 -67.02 32.59
N SER A 7 -0.31 -67.27 32.03
CA SER A 7 0.57 -66.26 31.44
C SER A 7 -0.04 -65.81 30.12
N LEU A 8 -0.47 -64.55 30.04
CA LEU A 8 -0.78 -63.88 28.78
C LEU A 8 0.33 -62.86 28.52
N LEU A 9 1.15 -63.18 27.51
CA LEU A 9 2.14 -62.30 26.91
C LEU A 9 1.42 -61.08 26.31
N PHE A 10 1.68 -59.90 26.86
CA PHE A 10 1.37 -58.62 26.21
C PHE A 10 2.44 -58.37 25.14
N PRO A 11 2.11 -58.31 23.83
CA PRO A 11 3.03 -57.77 22.87
C PRO A 11 3.11 -56.25 23.08
N PHE A 12 4.33 -55.77 23.30
CA PHE A 12 4.67 -54.35 23.30
C PHE A 12 4.36 -53.82 21.90
N LEU A 13 3.16 -53.22 21.73
CA LEU A 13 2.81 -52.51 20.51
C LEU A 13 3.59 -51.19 20.54
N LEU A 14 4.74 -51.18 19.87
CA LEU A 14 5.52 -49.99 19.60
C LEU A 14 4.63 -49.03 18.80
N SER A 15 3.99 -48.09 19.49
CA SER A 15 3.29 -46.97 18.87
C SER A 15 4.34 -46.10 18.19
N LEU A 16 4.59 -46.41 16.91
CA LEU A 16 5.22 -45.48 16.00
C LEU A 16 4.32 -44.25 15.96
N LEU A 17 4.82 -43.17 16.56
CA LEU A 17 4.35 -41.81 16.36
C LEU A 17 4.36 -41.54 14.86
N ASN A 18 3.24 -41.84 14.19
CA ASN A 18 2.98 -41.34 12.85
C ASN A 18 2.47 -39.91 13.01
N SER A 19 3.34 -39.03 13.51
CA SER A 19 3.20 -37.62 13.21
C SER A 19 3.29 -37.53 11.69
N PRO A 20 2.31 -36.95 10.99
CA PRO A 20 2.52 -36.62 9.60
C PRO A 20 3.74 -35.70 9.60
N ILE A 21 4.86 -36.17 9.05
CA ILE A 21 5.93 -35.30 8.63
C ILE A 21 5.21 -34.38 7.64
N ARG A 22 4.87 -33.17 8.08
CA ARG A 22 4.57 -32.06 7.19
C ARG A 22 5.82 -31.99 6.32
N ALA A 23 5.77 -32.60 5.13
CA ALA A 23 6.77 -32.37 4.12
C ALA A 23 6.76 -30.86 3.94
N ALA A 24 7.84 -30.20 4.35
CA ALA A 24 8.08 -28.84 3.91
C ALA A 24 7.93 -28.89 2.39
N THR A 25 6.95 -28.18 1.86
CA THR A 25 6.76 -28.08 0.41
C THR A 25 8.06 -27.53 -0.15
N THR A 26 8.86 -28.41 -0.76
CA THR A 26 10.11 -28.02 -1.41
C THR A 26 9.76 -27.06 -2.53
N THR A 27 10.26 -25.84 -2.46
CA THR A 27 10.15 -24.88 -3.55
C THR A 27 11.12 -25.25 -4.67
N CYS A 28 10.81 -24.86 -5.89
CA CYS A 28 11.63 -25.07 -7.07
C CYS A 28 11.61 -23.82 -7.93
N THR A 29 12.66 -23.58 -8.70
CA THR A 29 12.75 -22.45 -9.63
C THR A 29 13.07 -23.01 -11.01
N ILE A 30 12.20 -22.77 -11.99
CA ILE A 30 12.44 -23.23 -13.37
C ILE A 30 13.45 -22.32 -14.08
N SER A 31 14.00 -22.77 -15.22
CA SER A 31 15.06 -22.02 -15.95
C SER A 31 14.68 -20.61 -16.39
N THR A 32 13.39 -20.27 -16.45
CA THR A 32 12.91 -18.92 -16.75
C THR A 32 12.86 -18.01 -15.52
N GLY A 33 13.26 -18.50 -14.34
CA GLY A 33 13.27 -17.76 -13.08
C GLY A 33 11.98 -17.87 -12.26
N HIS A 34 10.93 -18.54 -12.76
CA HIS A 34 9.67 -18.65 -12.02
C HIS A 34 9.77 -19.67 -10.88
N ASP A 35 9.37 -19.23 -9.69
CA ASP A 35 9.22 -20.09 -8.53
C ASP A 35 7.93 -20.92 -8.57
N GLY A 36 8.03 -22.17 -8.16
CA GLY A 36 6.96 -23.14 -8.06
C GLY A 36 7.13 -24.04 -6.85
N ILE A 37 6.28 -25.05 -6.76
CA ILE A 37 6.31 -26.06 -5.70
C ILE A 37 6.53 -27.46 -6.27
N CYS A 38 7.30 -28.27 -5.56
CA CYS A 38 7.48 -29.67 -5.90
C CYS A 38 6.27 -30.49 -5.43
N VAL A 39 5.39 -30.81 -6.37
CA VAL A 39 4.19 -31.64 -6.16
C VAL A 39 4.05 -32.67 -7.28
N SER A 40 3.17 -33.66 -7.08
CA SER A 40 2.91 -34.64 -8.15
C SER A 40 2.32 -33.97 -9.38
N THR A 41 2.62 -34.47 -10.57
CA THR A 41 2.03 -33.97 -11.83
C THR A 41 0.50 -34.03 -11.82
N THR A 42 -0.07 -35.05 -11.16
CA THR A 42 -1.52 -35.18 -10.98
C THR A 42 -2.07 -34.07 -10.07
N SER A 43 -1.43 -33.78 -8.94
CA SER A 43 -1.82 -32.68 -8.05
C SER A 43 -1.70 -31.33 -8.75
N CYS A 44 -0.62 -31.11 -9.48
CA CYS A 44 -0.37 -29.90 -10.24
C CYS A 44 -1.48 -29.66 -11.29
N ALA A 45 -1.77 -30.68 -12.11
CA ALA A 45 -2.82 -30.60 -13.13
C ALA A 45 -4.21 -30.42 -12.52
N SER A 46 -4.50 -31.07 -11.39
CA SER A 46 -5.79 -30.93 -10.69
C SER A 46 -5.99 -29.52 -10.13
N GLY A 47 -4.90 -28.85 -9.74
CA GLY A 47 -4.89 -27.45 -9.32
C GLY A 47 -4.74 -26.45 -10.47
N GLY A 48 -4.80 -26.87 -11.74
CA GLY A 48 -4.67 -25.97 -12.89
C GLY A 48 -3.26 -25.43 -13.17
N GLY A 49 -2.23 -26.01 -12.55
CA GLY A 49 -0.83 -25.63 -12.73
C GLY A 49 -0.14 -26.36 -13.88
N THR A 50 1.05 -25.88 -14.24
CA THR A 50 1.94 -26.46 -15.27
C THR A 50 3.12 -27.16 -14.61
N SER A 51 3.33 -28.44 -14.93
CA SER A 51 4.45 -29.23 -14.40
C SER A 51 5.68 -29.14 -15.31
N THR A 52 6.84 -28.81 -14.73
CA THR A 52 8.14 -28.77 -15.40
C THR A 52 9.08 -29.83 -14.81
N PRO A 53 9.50 -30.85 -15.58
CA PRO A 53 10.41 -31.90 -15.11
C PRO A 53 11.82 -31.38 -14.78
N GLY A 54 12.52 -32.04 -13.85
CA GLY A 54 13.95 -31.85 -13.61
C GLY A 54 14.33 -30.77 -12.59
N PHE A 55 13.36 -30.08 -12.00
CA PHE A 55 13.57 -29.01 -11.02
C PHE A 55 13.23 -29.39 -9.58
N CYS A 56 12.79 -30.63 -9.36
CA CYS A 56 12.40 -31.17 -8.06
C CYS A 56 13.13 -32.48 -7.76
N PRO A 57 13.62 -32.67 -6.53
CA PRO A 57 14.19 -33.94 -6.12
C PRO A 57 13.08 -34.97 -5.88
N GLY A 58 13.38 -36.26 -6.11
CA GLY A 58 12.49 -37.36 -5.76
C GLY A 58 11.97 -38.15 -6.96
N ALA A 59 10.74 -38.65 -6.83
CA ALA A 59 10.11 -39.50 -7.83
C ALA A 59 9.84 -38.72 -9.13
N ALA A 60 9.79 -39.42 -10.27
CA ALA A 60 9.69 -38.81 -11.60
C ALA A 60 8.38 -38.02 -11.83
N ASP A 61 7.34 -38.33 -11.04
CA ASP A 61 6.06 -37.63 -11.02
C ASP A 61 6.07 -36.40 -10.12
N ILE A 62 7.09 -36.18 -9.29
CA ILE A 62 7.27 -34.94 -8.53
C ILE A 62 8.02 -33.92 -9.40
N GLN A 63 7.29 -32.91 -9.86
CA GLN A 63 7.80 -31.90 -10.79
C GLN A 63 7.55 -30.50 -10.25
N CYS A 64 8.22 -29.51 -10.83
CA CYS A 64 8.02 -28.13 -10.43
C CYS A 64 6.71 -27.62 -11.02
N CYS A 65 5.75 -27.34 -10.13
CA CYS A 65 4.43 -26.87 -10.50
C CYS A 65 4.34 -25.35 -10.35
N THR A 66 3.98 -24.66 -11.43
CA THR A 66 3.71 -23.22 -11.46
C THR A 66 2.26 -22.95 -11.86
N TYR A 67 1.62 -21.94 -11.26
CA TYR A 67 0.19 -21.62 -11.52
C TYR A 67 0.00 -20.30 -12.28
N GLY A 68 1.07 -19.70 -12.80
CA GLY A 68 1.05 -18.43 -13.53
C GLY A 68 1.03 -17.20 -12.64
N SER A 69 0.91 -16.03 -13.25
CA SER A 69 0.79 -14.73 -12.58
C SER A 69 -0.68 -14.30 -12.45
N CYS A 70 -0.93 -13.38 -11.55
CA CYS A 70 -2.22 -12.74 -11.31
C CYS A 70 -2.00 -11.24 -11.09
N ALA A 71 -3.06 -10.46 -11.03
CA ALA A 71 -3.03 -9.08 -10.58
C ALA A 71 -4.26 -8.81 -9.72
N LEU A 72 -4.12 -7.98 -8.68
CA LEU A 72 -5.26 -7.55 -7.88
C LEU A 72 -6.16 -6.64 -8.72
N PRO A 73 -7.47 -6.94 -8.88
CA PRO A 73 -8.38 -6.13 -9.69
C PRO A 73 -8.47 -4.68 -9.22
N SER A 74 -8.30 -4.44 -7.92
CA SER A 74 -8.46 -3.13 -7.30
C SER A 74 -7.22 -2.24 -7.32
N SER A 75 -6.03 -2.79 -7.58
CA SER A 75 -4.77 -2.02 -7.53
C SER A 75 -3.86 -2.26 -8.71
N GLY A 76 -4.19 -3.20 -9.61
CA GLY A 76 -3.29 -3.66 -10.66
C GLY A 76 -2.06 -4.41 -10.13
N LEU A 77 -1.87 -4.50 -8.81
CA LEU A 77 -0.67 -5.02 -8.19
C LEU A 77 -0.40 -6.45 -8.66
N ALA A 78 0.76 -6.63 -9.29
CA ALA A 78 1.15 -7.92 -9.82
C ALA A 78 1.41 -8.93 -8.70
N GLY A 79 0.96 -10.16 -8.91
CA GLY A 79 1.11 -11.26 -7.97
C GLY A 79 1.42 -12.58 -8.68
N LEU A 80 1.75 -13.59 -7.89
CA LEU A 80 1.96 -14.96 -8.36
C LEU A 80 0.89 -15.89 -7.81
N CYS A 81 0.35 -16.76 -8.65
CA CYS A 81 -0.56 -17.80 -8.21
C CYS A 81 0.23 -18.87 -7.46
N LEU A 82 -0.01 -18.97 -6.15
CA LEU A 82 0.71 -19.86 -5.24
C LEU A 82 -0.25 -20.44 -4.19
N PRO A 83 0.12 -21.56 -3.54
CA PRO A 83 -0.60 -22.01 -2.36
C PRO A 83 -0.60 -20.93 -1.27
N THR A 84 -1.73 -20.71 -0.62
CA THR A 84 -1.87 -19.75 0.50
C THR A 84 -0.80 -19.96 1.57
N SER A 85 -0.52 -21.22 1.92
CA SER A 85 0.52 -21.57 2.89
C SER A 85 1.93 -21.12 2.48
N SER A 86 2.26 -21.19 1.18
CA SER A 86 3.54 -20.73 0.64
C SER A 86 3.60 -19.20 0.61
N CYS A 87 2.50 -18.55 0.20
CA CYS A 87 2.38 -17.10 0.23
C CYS A 87 2.59 -16.52 1.64
N SER A 88 1.89 -17.06 2.64
CA SER A 88 2.03 -16.62 4.04
C SER A 88 3.44 -16.87 4.58
N SER A 89 4.07 -18.00 4.23
CA SER A 89 5.44 -18.29 4.65
C SER A 89 6.50 -17.36 4.03
N GLY A 90 6.19 -16.78 2.86
CA GLY A 90 7.00 -15.76 2.18
C GLY A 90 6.61 -14.33 2.54
N GLY A 91 5.74 -14.12 3.54
CA GLY A 91 5.31 -12.77 3.95
C GLY A 91 4.40 -12.06 2.96
N GLY A 92 3.81 -12.78 2.00
CA GLY A 92 2.86 -12.24 1.04
C GLY A 92 1.41 -12.30 1.53
N THR A 93 0.53 -11.56 0.83
CA THR A 93 -0.91 -11.52 1.05
C THR A 93 -1.64 -12.34 -0.02
N SER A 94 -2.53 -13.24 0.39
CA SER A 94 -3.31 -14.09 -0.53
C SER A 94 -4.69 -13.50 -0.80
N THR A 95 -5.04 -13.36 -2.08
CA THR A 95 -6.36 -12.95 -2.55
C THR A 95 -7.01 -14.06 -3.36
N ALA A 96 -8.18 -14.52 -2.91
CA ALA A 96 -8.92 -15.61 -3.51
C ALA A 96 -9.57 -15.23 -4.85
N GLY A 97 -9.81 -16.21 -5.72
CA GLY A 97 -10.61 -16.06 -6.95
C GLY A 97 -9.89 -15.47 -8.16
N LEU A 98 -8.59 -15.16 -8.03
CA LEU A 98 -7.77 -14.53 -9.07
C LEU A 98 -6.81 -15.49 -9.78
N CYS A 99 -6.79 -16.74 -9.35
CA CYS A 99 -5.89 -17.77 -9.85
C CYS A 99 -6.67 -19.01 -10.30
N PRO A 100 -6.21 -19.71 -11.35
CA PRO A 100 -6.76 -21.01 -11.69
C PRO A 100 -6.40 -22.02 -10.60
N GLY A 101 -7.33 -22.95 -10.31
CA GLY A 101 -7.10 -24.05 -9.39
C GLY A 101 -8.13 -24.19 -8.29
N ASP A 102 -7.79 -25.00 -7.29
CA ASP A 102 -8.60 -25.14 -6.08
C ASP A 102 -8.43 -23.92 -5.15
N SER A 103 -9.26 -23.84 -4.10
CA SER A 103 -9.29 -22.70 -3.17
C SER A 103 -7.99 -22.45 -2.40
N SER A 104 -7.05 -23.39 -2.43
CA SER A 104 -5.73 -23.23 -1.80
C SER A 104 -4.76 -22.46 -2.69
N ILE A 105 -5.01 -22.35 -4.00
CA ILE A 105 -4.21 -21.53 -4.93
C ILE A 105 -4.83 -20.16 -5.04
N GLN A 106 -4.10 -19.14 -4.59
CA GLN A 106 -4.58 -17.76 -4.53
C GLN A 106 -3.52 -16.81 -5.08
N CYS A 107 -3.96 -15.60 -5.43
CA CYS A 107 -3.05 -14.57 -5.90
C CYS A 107 -2.23 -14.05 -4.72
N CYS A 108 -0.93 -14.32 -4.76
CA CYS A 108 0.00 -13.88 -3.73
C CYS A 108 0.69 -12.58 -4.17
N THR A 109 0.49 -11.52 -3.41
CA THR A 109 1.18 -10.24 -3.60
C THR A 109 2.13 -9.93 -2.43
N TYR A 110 3.22 -9.22 -2.71
CA TYR A 110 4.23 -8.86 -1.71
C TYR A 110 4.28 -7.35 -1.41
N GLY A 111 3.31 -6.59 -1.92
CA GLY A 111 3.18 -5.15 -1.70
C GLY A 111 4.05 -4.31 -2.64
N THR A 112 4.19 -3.03 -2.29
CA THR A 112 5.02 -2.05 -2.98
C THR A 112 6.34 -1.83 -2.23
N CYS A 113 7.29 -1.20 -2.89
CA CYS A 113 8.62 -0.90 -2.38
C CYS A 113 9.13 0.42 -2.92
N SER A 114 10.20 0.95 -2.34
CA SER A 114 10.86 2.18 -2.82
C SER A 114 12.37 2.03 -2.75
N VAL A 115 13.04 2.29 -3.88
CA VAL A 115 14.51 2.25 -4.00
C VAL A 115 14.99 3.66 -4.33
N GLY A 116 15.62 4.31 -3.36
CA GLY A 116 16.17 5.66 -3.55
C GLY A 116 15.10 6.70 -3.94
N GLY A 117 13.87 6.56 -3.44
CA GLY A 117 12.74 7.44 -3.75
C GLY A 117 11.96 7.05 -5.01
N VAL A 118 12.42 6.06 -5.77
CA VAL A 118 11.67 5.52 -6.91
C VAL A 118 10.74 4.42 -6.43
N GLY A 119 9.43 4.64 -6.57
CA GLY A 119 8.41 3.64 -6.29
C GLY A 119 8.54 2.42 -7.20
N GLY A 120 8.27 1.25 -6.64
CA GLY A 120 8.31 -0.02 -7.33
C GLY A 120 7.37 -1.04 -6.69
N GLU A 121 7.32 -2.21 -7.31
CA GLU A 121 6.50 -3.33 -6.83
C GLU A 121 7.38 -4.48 -6.39
N CYS A 122 6.99 -5.13 -5.28
CA CYS A 122 7.63 -6.36 -4.85
C CYS A 122 7.11 -7.52 -5.68
N VAL A 123 7.87 -7.84 -6.73
CA VAL A 123 7.53 -8.91 -7.67
C VAL A 123 8.68 -9.89 -7.80
N ASP A 124 8.40 -11.04 -8.40
CA ASP A 124 9.44 -11.99 -8.78
C ASP A 124 10.43 -11.35 -9.78
N THR A 125 11.73 -11.59 -9.62
CA THR A 125 12.76 -11.05 -10.52
C THR A 125 12.53 -11.39 -11.99
N GLY A 126 11.96 -12.55 -12.30
CA GLY A 126 11.60 -12.95 -13.66
C GLY A 126 10.31 -12.29 -14.17
N ALA A 127 9.47 -11.77 -13.27
CA ALA A 127 8.29 -10.97 -13.60
C ALA A 127 8.60 -9.46 -13.72
N CYS A 128 9.76 -9.03 -13.25
CA CYS A 128 10.18 -7.64 -13.34
C CYS A 128 10.62 -7.28 -14.77
N SER A 129 9.90 -6.36 -15.41
CA SER A 129 10.29 -5.79 -16.71
C SER A 129 11.29 -4.62 -16.59
N GLY A 130 11.63 -4.22 -15.36
CA GLY A 130 12.46 -3.08 -15.02
C GLY A 130 13.73 -3.46 -14.26
N THR A 131 14.15 -2.63 -13.30
CA THR A 131 15.31 -2.88 -12.46
C THR A 131 14.90 -3.59 -11.18
N SER A 132 15.36 -4.83 -11.01
CA SER A 132 15.17 -5.58 -9.76
C SER A 132 16.25 -5.21 -8.73
N THR A 133 15.82 -4.74 -7.56
CA THR A 133 16.71 -4.38 -6.45
C THR A 133 16.43 -5.27 -5.23
N PRO A 134 17.39 -6.10 -4.80
CA PRO A 134 17.24 -6.95 -3.62
C PRO A 134 17.15 -6.16 -2.31
N GLY A 135 16.47 -6.72 -1.30
CA GLY A 135 16.50 -6.20 0.08
C GLY A 135 15.41 -5.19 0.45
N TYR A 136 14.50 -4.89 -0.48
CA TYR A 136 13.42 -3.90 -0.31
C TYR A 136 12.01 -4.53 -0.21
N CYS A 137 11.92 -5.86 -0.06
CA CYS A 137 10.66 -6.62 -0.05
C CYS A 137 10.56 -7.61 1.13
N PRO A 138 9.34 -7.96 1.58
CA PRO A 138 9.09 -8.62 2.88
C PRO A 138 9.75 -10.00 3.05
N SER A 139 9.87 -10.82 1.99
CA SER A 139 10.83 -11.94 1.93
C SER A 139 10.74 -12.73 0.61
N GLY A 140 11.82 -13.46 0.31
CA GLY A 140 12.01 -14.28 -0.89
C GLY A 140 13.28 -13.84 -1.61
N SER A 141 14.25 -14.74 -1.86
CA SER A 141 15.49 -14.36 -2.57
C SER A 141 15.23 -13.81 -3.98
N ASN A 142 14.10 -14.21 -4.56
CA ASN A 142 13.66 -13.87 -5.90
C ASN A 142 12.56 -12.80 -5.90
N ILE A 143 12.05 -12.38 -4.74
CA ILE A 143 11.10 -11.25 -4.64
C ILE A 143 11.92 -9.99 -4.38
N GLN A 144 12.00 -9.14 -5.40
CA GLN A 144 12.82 -7.94 -5.38
C GLN A 144 12.00 -6.73 -5.76
N CYS A 145 12.48 -5.55 -5.36
CA CYS A 145 11.81 -4.33 -5.73
C CYS A 145 12.04 -4.05 -7.22
N CYS A 146 10.99 -4.16 -8.01
CA CYS A 146 11.02 -3.84 -9.42
C CYS A 146 10.68 -2.37 -9.62
N THR A 147 11.64 -1.59 -10.10
CA THR A 147 11.45 -0.16 -10.42
C THR A 147 11.57 0.06 -11.93
N GLY A 148 10.75 0.97 -12.48
CA GLY A 148 10.82 1.35 -13.90
C GLY A 148 10.38 0.27 -14.90
N GLY A 149 9.74 -0.80 -14.43
CA GLY A 149 9.16 -1.85 -15.25
C GLY A 149 7.70 -2.05 -14.89
N GLY A 150 6.81 -1.41 -15.65
CA GLY A 150 5.40 -1.79 -15.61
C GLY A 150 5.25 -3.23 -16.11
N GLY A 151 4.65 -4.09 -15.29
CA GLY A 151 4.03 -5.32 -15.79
C GLY A 151 2.99 -4.94 -16.84
N GLY A 152 3.15 -5.43 -18.06
CA GLY A 152 2.58 -4.83 -19.25
C GLY A 152 1.04 -4.85 -19.34
N GLY A 153 0.51 -3.68 -19.73
CA GLY A 153 -0.80 -3.47 -20.35
C GLY A 153 -0.79 -2.09 -21.01
N GLY A 154 -0.15 -1.96 -22.18
CA GLY A 154 0.19 -0.67 -22.78
C GLY A 154 -0.96 0.11 -23.43
N GLY A 155 -0.73 1.41 -23.63
CA GLY A 155 -1.58 2.22 -24.51
C GLY A 155 -1.40 3.73 -24.39
N GLY A 156 -0.20 4.25 -24.64
CA GLY A 156 -0.04 5.66 -25.03
C GLY A 156 -0.81 5.91 -26.33
N GLY A 157 -2.03 6.41 -26.22
CA GLY A 157 -2.93 6.62 -27.34
C GLY A 157 -4.17 7.38 -26.87
N SER A 158 -4.08 8.71 -26.94
CA SER A 158 -5.21 9.61 -26.90
C SER A 158 -6.28 9.18 -27.91
N THR A 159 -7.32 8.46 -27.47
CA THR A 159 -8.71 8.53 -27.97
C THR A 159 -9.65 7.79 -27.01
N GLY A 160 -10.38 8.57 -26.21
CA GLY A 160 -11.77 8.35 -25.74
C GLY A 160 -12.22 6.96 -25.23
N GLY A 161 -12.63 6.94 -23.96
CA GLY A 161 -13.91 6.36 -23.56
C GLY A 161 -13.90 5.17 -22.60
N GLY A 162 -14.03 5.47 -21.29
CA GLY A 162 -14.93 4.80 -20.34
C GLY A 162 -14.53 3.44 -19.74
N GLY A 163 -14.28 3.43 -18.42
CA GLY A 163 -14.46 2.25 -17.56
C GLY A 163 -13.50 2.17 -16.37
N ASP A 164 -13.88 2.83 -15.28
CA ASP A 164 -13.63 2.46 -13.86
C ASP A 164 -12.18 2.60 -13.29
N ASP A 165 -11.64 3.83 -13.34
CA ASP A 165 -10.41 4.27 -12.66
C ASP A 165 -10.73 5.14 -11.41
N ASP A 166 -11.27 4.55 -10.35
CA ASP A 166 -11.77 5.30 -9.16
C ASP A 166 -10.66 5.77 -8.17
N ASP A 167 -9.37 5.50 -8.44
CA ASP A 167 -8.26 5.81 -7.53
C ASP A 167 -7.23 6.82 -8.06
N ASP A 168 -7.33 7.25 -9.31
CA ASP A 168 -6.47 8.31 -9.85
C ASP A 168 -7.04 9.70 -9.48
N VAL A 169 -6.16 10.61 -9.05
CA VAL A 169 -6.51 12.03 -8.87
C VAL A 169 -7.02 12.55 -10.22
N PRO A 170 -8.25 13.07 -10.36
CA PRO A 170 -8.73 13.54 -11.66
C PRO A 170 -7.84 14.68 -12.16
N ALA A 171 -7.49 14.64 -13.45
CA ALA A 171 -6.50 15.53 -14.03
C ALA A 171 -6.87 17.02 -13.89
N GLU A 172 -8.16 17.34 -13.80
CA GLU A 172 -8.67 18.69 -13.53
C GLU A 172 -8.33 19.22 -12.14
N TYR A 173 -8.04 18.34 -11.19
CA TYR A 173 -7.70 18.68 -9.80
C TYR A 173 -6.20 18.63 -9.53
N GLN A 174 -5.40 18.14 -10.48
CA GLN A 174 -3.94 18.07 -10.36
C GLN A 174 -3.30 19.44 -10.58
N GLY A 175 -2.78 20.05 -9.52
CA GLY A 175 -1.77 21.10 -9.62
C GLY A 175 -0.37 20.52 -9.75
N ASP A 176 0.62 21.34 -10.08
CA ASP A 176 2.04 21.01 -9.98
C ASP A 176 2.70 21.66 -8.75
N GLY A 177 1.92 22.36 -7.91
CA GLY A 177 2.45 23.21 -6.84
C GLY A 177 2.70 24.66 -7.25
N SER A 178 2.70 24.98 -8.55
CA SER A 178 2.93 26.33 -9.09
C SER A 178 1.63 27.03 -9.47
N THR A 179 0.59 26.25 -9.77
CA THR A 179 -0.73 26.76 -10.15
C THR A 179 -1.45 27.37 -8.96
N CYS A 180 -1.93 28.61 -9.11
CA CYS A 180 -2.63 29.34 -8.07
C CYS A 180 -4.16 29.22 -8.18
N SER A 181 -4.82 29.04 -7.04
CA SER A 181 -6.28 29.17 -6.93
C SER A 181 -6.64 29.87 -5.62
N SER A 182 -7.50 30.90 -5.72
CA SER A 182 -7.91 31.75 -4.60
C SER A 182 -6.75 32.41 -3.83
N GLY A 183 -5.64 32.71 -4.51
CA GLY A 183 -4.46 33.35 -3.92
C GLY A 183 -3.50 32.40 -3.20
N TYR A 184 -3.69 31.09 -3.35
CA TYR A 184 -2.84 30.07 -2.71
C TYR A 184 -2.46 28.97 -3.71
N PRO A 185 -1.29 28.33 -3.55
CA PRO A 185 -0.83 27.28 -4.46
C PRO A 185 -1.75 26.08 -4.39
N LEU A 186 -1.99 25.41 -5.51
CA LEU A 186 -2.64 24.10 -5.57
C LEU A 186 -1.65 23.01 -5.15
N LEU A 187 -2.16 21.92 -4.59
CA LEU A 187 -1.32 20.77 -4.25
C LEU A 187 -0.97 19.97 -5.49
N ASN A 188 0.21 19.34 -5.48
CA ASN A 188 0.61 18.42 -6.54
C ASN A 188 -0.02 17.04 -6.37
N THR A 189 0.04 16.23 -7.43
CA THR A 189 -0.54 14.88 -7.44
C THR A 189 -0.03 14.00 -6.30
N ALA A 190 1.26 14.09 -5.95
CA ALA A 190 1.83 13.32 -4.84
C ALA A 190 1.21 13.69 -3.48
N SER A 191 0.97 14.98 -3.26
CA SER A 191 0.35 15.48 -2.03
C SER A 191 -1.13 15.09 -1.92
N LEU A 192 -1.87 15.17 -3.03
CA LEU A 192 -3.27 14.74 -3.09
C LEU A 192 -3.41 13.23 -2.88
N ALA A 193 -2.52 12.44 -3.49
CA ALA A 193 -2.45 10.99 -3.29
C ALA A 193 -2.13 10.62 -1.84
N LEU A 194 -1.23 11.35 -1.18
CA LEU A 194 -0.90 11.15 0.23
C LEU A 194 -2.13 11.36 1.13
N ILE A 195 -2.84 12.48 0.94
CA ILE A 195 -4.05 12.79 1.73
C ILE A 195 -5.10 11.69 1.51
N ARG A 196 -5.33 11.35 0.24
CA ARG A 196 -6.25 10.29 -0.19
C ARG A 196 -5.95 8.94 0.47
N GLU A 197 -4.68 8.54 0.55
CA GLU A 197 -4.25 7.28 1.17
C GLU A 197 -4.66 7.20 2.64
N PHE A 198 -4.54 8.30 3.40
CA PHE A 198 -4.83 8.31 4.83
C PHE A 198 -6.30 8.57 5.16
N GLU A 199 -7.01 9.34 4.34
CA GLU A 199 -8.44 9.65 4.57
C GLU A 199 -9.38 8.58 3.99
N GLY A 200 -9.01 7.92 2.89
CA GLY A 200 -9.87 6.99 2.16
C GLY A 200 -11.00 7.67 1.36
N LEU A 201 -11.84 6.92 0.62
CA LEU A 201 -13.10 7.43 0.02
C LEU A 201 -14.26 6.75 0.69
N TYR A 202 -15.23 7.55 1.09
CA TYR A 202 -16.49 7.04 1.53
C TYR A 202 -17.59 7.83 0.83
N ALA A 203 -18.19 7.22 -0.20
CA ALA A 203 -19.24 7.87 -0.99
C ALA A 203 -20.49 8.21 -0.15
N SER A 204 -20.67 7.60 1.01
CA SER A 204 -21.78 7.87 1.94
C SER A 204 -21.26 8.30 3.32
N PRO A 205 -22.05 9.07 4.08
CA PRO A 205 -21.68 9.47 5.44
C PRO A 205 -21.34 8.25 6.31
N TYR A 206 -20.25 8.37 7.07
CA TYR A 206 -19.78 7.39 8.05
C TYR A 206 -19.42 8.09 9.35
N GLY A 207 -19.30 7.33 10.44
CA GLY A 207 -18.72 7.85 11.68
C GLY A 207 -17.22 7.62 11.67
N ASP A 208 -16.43 8.67 11.88
CA ASP A 208 -14.99 8.54 12.13
C ASP A 208 -14.72 7.79 13.46
N PRO A 209 -13.45 7.49 13.81
CA PRO A 209 -13.12 6.80 15.06
C PRO A 209 -13.65 7.47 16.33
N ASP A 210 -13.88 8.79 16.30
CA ASP A 210 -14.39 9.60 17.42
C ASP A 210 -15.91 9.80 17.36
N GLY A 211 -16.56 9.26 16.31
CA GLY A 211 -18.00 9.27 16.11
C GLY A 211 -18.54 10.52 15.42
N HIS A 212 -17.68 11.33 14.82
CA HIS A 212 -18.10 12.48 14.03
C HIS A 212 -18.55 12.06 12.62
N PRO A 213 -19.59 12.70 12.06
CA PRO A 213 -20.07 12.38 10.73
C PRO A 213 -19.11 12.89 9.66
N THR A 214 -18.64 11.98 8.80
CA THR A 214 -17.62 12.25 7.79
C THR A 214 -18.05 11.66 6.44
N ILE A 215 -17.63 12.25 5.32
CA ILE A 215 -17.93 11.77 3.96
C ILE A 215 -16.78 12.07 3.00
N GLY A 216 -16.77 11.44 1.83
CA GLY A 216 -15.81 11.72 0.77
C GLY A 216 -14.40 11.35 1.20
N ILE A 217 -13.48 12.30 1.03
CA ILE A 217 -12.08 12.18 1.42
C ILE A 217 -11.87 13.07 2.65
N GLY A 218 -12.25 12.56 3.82
CA GLY A 218 -12.01 13.22 5.11
C GLY A 218 -12.90 14.43 5.45
N HIS A 219 -13.92 14.75 4.66
CA HIS A 219 -14.79 15.91 4.90
C HIS A 219 -15.63 15.71 6.16
N LEU A 220 -15.42 16.55 7.17
CA LEU A 220 -16.19 16.58 8.41
C LEU A 220 -17.52 17.31 8.19
N CYS A 221 -18.63 16.58 8.31
CA CYS A 221 -19.96 17.11 8.06
C CYS A 221 -20.50 17.92 9.25
N SER A 222 -21.32 18.92 8.95
CA SER A 222 -22.03 19.71 9.97
C SER A 222 -23.12 18.93 10.74
N ASP A 223 -23.64 17.86 10.13
CA ASP A 223 -24.62 16.95 10.73
C ASP A 223 -24.51 15.53 10.18
N ALA A 224 -25.25 14.60 10.80
CA ALA A 224 -25.22 13.17 10.45
C ALA A 224 -25.69 12.82 9.03
N SER A 225 -26.38 13.75 8.35
CA SER A 225 -26.82 13.60 6.96
C SER A 225 -25.90 14.32 5.97
N CYS A 226 -24.87 15.02 6.45
CA CYS A 226 -24.00 15.86 5.64
C CYS A 226 -24.77 16.88 4.81
N SER A 227 -25.73 17.58 5.43
CA SER A 227 -26.62 18.52 4.72
C SER A 227 -25.90 19.76 4.15
N ASP A 228 -24.67 20.01 4.60
CA ASP A 228 -23.73 21.02 4.11
C ASP A 228 -23.03 20.63 2.81
N VAL A 229 -23.06 19.35 2.43
CA VAL A 229 -22.45 18.87 1.18
C VAL A 229 -23.38 19.17 0.00
N ASN A 230 -22.93 20.04 -0.90
CA ASN A 230 -23.69 20.48 -2.07
C ASN A 230 -23.52 19.55 -3.29
N TYR A 231 -23.36 18.26 -3.05
CA TYR A 231 -23.23 17.20 -4.05
C TYR A 231 -24.25 16.09 -3.79
N PRO A 232 -24.69 15.34 -4.82
CA PRO A 232 -25.55 14.18 -4.61
C PRO A 232 -24.88 13.15 -3.69
N ILE A 233 -25.62 12.61 -2.72
CA ILE A 233 -25.16 11.51 -1.87
C ILE A 233 -25.90 10.22 -2.30
N PRO A 234 -25.21 9.10 -2.59
CA PRO A 234 -23.75 8.91 -2.47
C PRO A 234 -22.93 9.73 -3.47
N LEU A 235 -21.77 10.24 -3.03
CA LEU A 235 -20.85 11.01 -3.87
C LEU A 235 -20.32 10.15 -5.02
N SER A 236 -20.18 10.76 -6.19
CA SER A 236 -19.27 10.23 -7.22
C SER A 236 -17.81 10.45 -6.79
N VAL A 237 -16.87 9.77 -7.45
CA VAL A 237 -15.43 10.01 -7.21
C VAL A 237 -15.06 11.46 -7.54
N ASP A 238 -15.55 11.99 -8.66
CA ASP A 238 -15.34 13.39 -9.06
C ASP A 238 -15.88 14.36 -8.00
N ASP A 239 -17.09 14.11 -7.48
CA ASP A 239 -17.68 14.97 -6.44
C ASP A 239 -16.88 14.89 -5.13
N ALA A 240 -16.36 13.71 -4.77
CA ALA A 240 -15.52 13.54 -3.58
C ALA A 240 -14.19 14.29 -3.70
N TRP A 241 -13.57 14.28 -4.88
CA TRP A 241 -12.38 15.09 -5.16
C TRP A 241 -12.68 16.58 -5.17
N ALA A 242 -13.77 17.00 -5.81
CA ALA A 242 -14.19 18.40 -5.82
C ALA A 242 -14.43 18.93 -4.41
N LEU A 243 -15.08 18.12 -3.55
CA LEU A 243 -15.29 18.41 -2.14
C LEU A 243 -13.95 18.57 -1.40
N LEU A 244 -13.03 17.62 -1.56
CA LEU A 244 -11.69 17.69 -0.95
C LEU A 244 -10.93 18.96 -1.40
N ILE A 245 -10.92 19.28 -2.69
CA ILE A 245 -10.24 20.48 -3.20
C ILE A 245 -10.83 21.76 -2.62
N GLY A 246 -12.15 21.78 -2.39
CA GLY A 246 -12.84 22.82 -1.65
C GLY A 246 -12.33 22.96 -0.21
N ASP A 247 -12.31 21.85 0.53
CA ASP A 247 -11.84 21.81 1.93
C ASP A 247 -10.38 22.25 2.05
N LEU A 248 -9.52 21.77 1.14
CA LEU A 248 -8.09 22.08 1.13
C LEU A 248 -7.79 23.56 0.92
N LEU A 249 -8.75 24.39 0.49
CA LEU A 249 -8.55 25.84 0.45
C LEU A 249 -8.20 26.42 1.83
N GLU A 250 -8.88 25.98 2.90
CA GLU A 250 -8.61 26.46 4.25
C GLU A 250 -7.18 26.13 4.69
N TYR A 251 -6.76 24.89 4.44
CA TYR A 251 -5.45 24.37 4.88
C TYR A 251 -4.29 24.92 4.06
N ARG A 252 -4.47 25.07 2.73
CA ARG A 252 -3.49 25.77 1.88
C ARG A 252 -3.32 27.21 2.34
N LYS A 253 -4.43 27.89 2.64
CA LYS A 253 -4.43 29.25 3.14
C LYS A 253 -3.68 29.38 4.47
N CYS A 254 -4.02 28.57 5.48
CA CYS A 254 -3.40 28.73 6.79
C CYS A 254 -1.91 28.42 6.76
N ILE A 255 -1.48 27.35 6.07
CA ILE A 255 -0.05 27.06 5.92
C ILE A 255 0.69 28.18 5.18
N SER A 256 0.13 28.73 4.10
CA SER A 256 0.74 29.87 3.41
C SER A 256 0.82 31.13 4.27
N ASP A 257 -0.20 31.41 5.08
CA ASP A 257 -0.23 32.59 5.96
C ASP A 257 0.69 32.43 7.19
N ASP A 258 0.86 31.20 7.68
CA ASP A 258 1.68 30.87 8.84
C ASP A 258 3.18 30.81 8.51
N LEU A 259 3.55 30.55 7.24
CA LEU A 259 4.93 30.53 6.78
C LEU A 259 5.42 31.93 6.41
N ALA A 260 6.60 32.31 6.92
CA ALA A 260 7.26 33.55 6.55
C ALA A 260 7.73 33.49 5.09
N SER A 261 7.74 34.63 4.41
CA SER A 261 8.21 34.74 3.02
C SER A 261 9.71 34.45 2.84
N THR A 262 10.45 34.31 3.94
CA THR A 262 11.86 33.90 3.95
C THR A 262 12.04 32.38 3.91
N VAL A 263 11.00 31.61 4.23
CA VAL A 263 11.01 30.14 4.17
C VAL A 263 10.84 29.72 2.72
N HIS A 264 11.71 28.85 2.22
CA HIS A 264 11.62 28.36 0.85
C HIS A 264 11.26 26.88 0.85
N LEU A 265 10.08 26.53 0.35
CA LEU A 265 9.59 25.16 0.28
C LEU A 265 9.23 24.81 -1.17
N ASN A 266 9.55 23.58 -1.56
CA ASN A 266 9.08 23.01 -2.81
C ASN A 266 7.63 22.49 -2.69
N ALA A 267 7.03 22.06 -3.81
CA ALA A 267 5.65 21.58 -3.86
C ALA A 267 5.37 20.39 -2.93
N ASN A 268 6.28 19.43 -2.83
CA ASN A 268 6.14 18.28 -1.93
C ASN A 268 6.22 18.69 -0.46
N GLN A 269 7.16 19.58 -0.13
CA GLN A 269 7.32 20.11 1.22
C GLN A 269 6.06 20.86 1.67
N PHE A 270 5.56 21.78 0.84
CA PHE A 270 4.32 22.51 1.13
C PHE A 270 3.12 21.57 1.24
N GLY A 271 2.98 20.62 0.31
CA GLY A 271 1.85 19.70 0.32
C GLY A 271 1.86 18.71 1.48
N ALA A 272 3.03 18.27 1.96
CA ALA A 272 3.14 17.48 3.18
C ALA A 272 2.68 18.26 4.43
N LEU A 273 2.99 19.58 4.52
CA LEU A 273 2.48 20.43 5.60
C LEU A 273 0.97 20.62 5.51
N VAL A 274 0.41 20.75 4.30
CA VAL A 274 -1.03 20.85 4.09
C VAL A 274 -1.74 19.54 4.46
N SER A 275 -1.18 18.36 4.10
CA SER A 275 -1.69 17.05 4.53
C SER A 275 -1.73 16.91 6.05
N TRP A 276 -0.65 17.36 6.71
CA TRP A 276 -0.55 17.35 8.16
C TRP A 276 -1.56 18.31 8.80
N ALA A 277 -1.69 19.53 8.29
CA ALA A 277 -2.68 20.50 8.77
C ALA A 277 -4.12 20.05 8.53
N TYR A 278 -4.40 19.33 7.43
CA TYR A 278 -5.72 18.73 7.18
C TYR A 278 -6.11 17.74 8.29
N ASN A 279 -5.13 17.03 8.85
CA ASN A 279 -5.34 16.08 9.93
C ASN A 279 -5.46 16.72 11.31
N GLU A 280 -4.58 17.66 11.62
CA GLU A 280 -4.44 18.24 12.98
C GLU A 280 -5.19 19.56 13.16
N GLY A 281 -5.60 20.20 12.06
CA GLY A 281 -6.24 21.51 12.04
C GLY A 281 -5.26 22.70 12.00
N CYS A 282 -5.68 23.79 11.35
CA CYS A 282 -4.87 25.00 11.17
C CYS A 282 -4.40 25.65 12.49
N ALA A 283 -5.23 25.64 13.55
CA ALA A 283 -4.85 26.24 14.83
C ALA A 283 -3.68 25.51 15.51
N ALA A 284 -3.69 24.18 15.45
CA ALA A 284 -2.60 23.36 15.96
C ALA A 284 -1.34 23.53 15.09
N ALA A 285 -1.51 23.56 13.77
CA ALA A 285 -0.42 23.77 12.82
C ALA A 285 0.30 25.11 13.04
N GLY A 286 -0.42 26.23 13.04
CA GLY A 286 0.16 27.57 13.14
C GLY A 286 0.84 27.89 14.47
N SER A 287 0.46 27.20 15.56
CA SER A 287 1.09 27.34 16.88
C SER A 287 2.21 26.33 17.16
N SER A 288 2.50 25.45 16.20
CA SER A 288 3.47 24.36 16.36
C SER A 288 4.92 24.81 16.46
N THR A 289 5.75 23.95 17.07
CA THR A 289 7.21 24.10 16.99
C THR A 289 7.71 23.99 15.56
N LEU A 290 7.10 23.12 14.74
CA LEU A 290 7.43 22.94 13.32
C LEU A 290 7.40 24.26 12.56
N ILE A 291 6.25 24.96 12.55
CA ILE A 291 6.11 26.24 11.83
C ILE A 291 7.05 27.30 12.42
N ARG A 292 7.21 27.32 13.76
CA ARG A 292 8.12 28.26 14.43
C ARG A 292 9.57 28.08 13.99
N GLU A 293 10.05 26.85 13.88
CA GLU A 293 11.44 26.55 13.50
C GLU A 293 11.69 26.78 12.00
N LEU A 294 10.73 26.42 11.13
CA LEU A 294 10.78 26.81 9.72
C LEU A 294 10.91 28.33 9.57
N ASN A 295 10.09 29.10 10.30
CA ASN A 295 10.12 30.56 10.28
C ASN A 295 11.39 31.15 10.92
N ALA A 296 12.06 30.42 11.80
CA ALA A 296 13.37 30.80 12.33
C ALA A 296 14.51 30.61 11.31
N GLY A 297 14.21 29.98 10.16
CA GLY A 297 15.18 29.71 9.10
C GLY A 297 16.03 28.47 9.36
N GLU A 298 15.57 27.58 10.23
CA GLU A 298 16.20 26.27 10.42
C GLU A 298 16.03 25.40 9.17
N ASP A 299 16.86 24.37 9.04
CA ASP A 299 16.82 23.46 7.89
C ASP A 299 15.48 22.73 7.79
N ALA A 300 14.77 22.92 6.68
CA ALA A 300 13.38 22.47 6.56
C ALA A 300 13.23 20.95 6.67
N ASP A 301 14.12 20.17 6.05
CA ASP A 301 14.05 18.72 6.07
C ASP A 301 14.35 18.16 7.46
N THR A 302 15.29 18.79 8.18
CA THR A 302 15.59 18.46 9.59
C THR A 302 14.39 18.75 10.49
N VAL A 303 13.81 19.95 10.39
CA VAL A 303 12.63 20.35 11.18
C VAL A 303 11.45 19.41 10.92
N ALA A 304 11.17 19.08 9.66
CA ALA A 304 10.08 18.16 9.33
C ALA A 304 10.30 16.76 9.93
N GLU A 305 11.52 16.21 9.83
CA GLU A 305 11.86 14.91 10.41
C GLU A 305 11.78 14.88 11.94
N GLU A 306 12.15 15.96 12.61
CA GLU A 306 12.15 16.02 14.08
C GLU A 306 10.76 16.34 14.66
N GLU A 307 9.98 17.17 13.98
CA GLU A 307 8.72 17.69 14.53
C GLU A 307 7.48 16.88 14.12
N LEU A 308 7.37 16.41 12.87
CA LEU A 308 6.17 15.66 12.43
C LEU A 308 5.93 14.38 13.25
N PRO A 309 6.93 13.56 13.59
CA PRO A 309 6.71 12.33 14.38
C PRO A 309 6.20 12.55 15.81
N LYS A 310 6.15 13.80 16.29
CA LYS A 310 5.58 14.14 17.61
C LYS A 310 4.05 14.19 17.58
N TRP A 311 3.43 14.31 16.40
CA TRP A 311 1.98 14.41 16.17
C TRP A 311 1.37 13.04 15.87
N VAL A 312 1.48 12.14 16.84
CA VAL A 312 1.06 10.73 16.72
C VAL A 312 0.16 10.26 17.85
N TYR A 313 -0.36 11.17 18.67
CA TYR A 313 -1.13 10.85 19.87
C TYR A 313 -2.61 11.14 19.65
N GLY A 314 -3.47 10.21 20.06
CA GLY A 314 -4.88 10.48 20.34
C GLY A 314 -5.16 10.36 21.85
N ASP A 315 -6.44 10.35 22.23
CA ASP A 315 -6.88 10.31 23.63
C ASP A 315 -6.28 9.15 24.45
N ASN A 316 -5.95 8.04 23.78
CA ASN A 316 -5.44 6.82 24.41
C ASN A 316 -3.94 6.56 24.18
N GLY A 317 -3.18 7.58 23.75
CA GLY A 317 -1.74 7.48 23.52
C GLY A 317 -1.37 7.41 22.04
N VAL A 318 -0.21 6.81 21.75
CA VAL A 318 0.34 6.75 20.38
C VAL A 318 -0.55 5.88 19.48
N LEU A 319 -0.97 6.44 18.35
CA LEU A 319 -1.78 5.80 17.32
C LEU A 319 -0.89 5.31 16.16
N PRO A 320 -0.81 3.99 15.89
CA PRO A 320 0.02 3.45 14.81
C PRO A 320 -0.33 4.01 13.42
N GLY A 321 -1.60 4.39 13.19
CA GLY A 321 -2.04 5.04 11.95
C GLY A 321 -1.37 6.41 11.76
N LEU A 322 -1.35 7.23 12.81
CA LEU A 322 -0.68 8.53 12.78
C LEU A 322 0.83 8.39 12.65
N VAL A 323 1.45 7.39 13.28
CA VAL A 323 2.88 7.10 13.07
C VAL A 323 3.18 6.83 11.60
N ARG A 324 2.34 6.01 10.92
CA ARG A 324 2.50 5.78 9.48
C ARG A 324 2.30 7.05 8.67
N ARG A 325 1.27 7.84 8.99
CA ARG A 325 0.98 9.11 8.33
C ARG A 325 2.13 10.11 8.43
N ARG A 326 2.63 10.37 9.64
CA ARG A 326 3.75 11.29 9.86
C ARG A 326 5.02 10.83 9.13
N ASN A 327 5.30 9.53 9.11
CA ASN A 327 6.45 9.00 8.36
C ASN A 327 6.29 9.20 6.84
N ALA A 328 5.09 9.03 6.31
CA ALA A 328 4.81 9.24 4.89
C ALA A 328 4.86 10.73 4.50
N GLU A 329 4.35 11.62 5.37
CA GLU A 329 4.49 13.07 5.21
C GLU A 329 5.96 13.51 5.24
N VAL A 330 6.78 13.00 6.17
CA VAL A 330 8.24 13.24 6.19
C VAL A 330 8.90 12.73 4.91
N ALA A 331 8.52 11.54 4.43
CA ALA A 331 9.06 10.97 3.20
C ALA A 331 8.72 11.82 1.97
N LEU A 332 7.48 12.30 1.87
CA LEU A 332 7.08 13.25 0.82
C LEU A 332 7.86 14.56 0.97
N PHE A 333 7.93 15.12 2.16
CA PHE A 333 8.63 16.39 2.43
C PHE A 333 10.10 16.35 1.97
N LYS A 334 10.80 15.23 2.22
CA LYS A 334 12.19 15.01 1.79
C LYS A 334 12.36 14.69 0.31
N THR A 335 11.26 14.49 -0.42
CA THR A 335 11.31 14.22 -1.86
C THR A 335 11.47 15.54 -2.60
N ALA A 336 12.60 15.70 -3.29
CA ALA A 336 12.87 16.91 -4.05
C ALA A 336 11.82 17.14 -5.15
N ASP A 337 11.34 18.38 -5.23
CA ASP A 337 10.54 18.89 -6.35
C ASP A 337 11.16 20.19 -6.85
N SER A 338 11.10 20.43 -8.17
CA SER A 338 11.62 21.64 -8.79
C SER A 338 10.69 22.85 -8.65
N VAL A 339 9.42 22.63 -8.30
CA VAL A 339 8.41 23.67 -8.17
C VAL A 339 8.48 24.29 -6.79
N VAL A 340 8.58 25.62 -6.73
CA VAL A 340 8.55 26.41 -5.49
C VAL A 340 7.10 26.70 -5.13
N ALA A 341 6.70 26.33 -3.90
CA ALA A 341 5.37 26.57 -3.36
C ALA A 341 5.38 27.51 -2.14
N ASN A 342 6.54 27.78 -1.54
CA ASN A 342 6.74 28.89 -0.60
C ASN A 342 8.12 29.56 -0.83
N PRO A 343 8.29 30.89 -0.72
CA PRO A 343 7.28 31.92 -0.49
C PRO A 343 6.12 31.82 -1.48
N ASN A 344 4.90 32.13 -1.01
CA ASN A 344 3.68 31.94 -1.80
C ASN A 344 3.85 32.56 -3.21
N PRO A 345 3.82 31.76 -4.29
CA PRO A 345 3.93 32.24 -5.66
C PRO A 345 2.67 32.99 -6.14
N CYS A 346 1.61 32.94 -5.34
CA CYS A 346 0.35 33.62 -5.50
C CYS A 346 0.30 34.87 -4.57
#